data_AF-A0A9W3J7Q4-F1
#
_entry.id   AF-A0A9W3J7Q4-F1
#
_cell.length_a   1.000
_cell.length_b   1.000
_cell.length_c   1.000
_cell.angle_alpha   90.00
_cell.angle_beta   90.00
_cell.angle_gamma   90.00
#
_symmetry.space_group_name_H-M   'P 1'
#
loop_
_entity.id
_entity.type
_entity.pdbx_description
1 polymer ?
#
loop_
_entity_poly.entity_id
_entity_poly.type
_entity_poly.pdbx_seq_one_letter_code
_entity_poly.pdbx_strand_id
1 'polypeptide(L)'
;MFSKKQKLVTKVTALTLGCGFTLGLTPAFADSKTETKNYEPSSSIQKQNQTLFIGYVISVDSNYLVVADTSTKDEALSYQSDWWKLVSENKILRVPISNGENYTLGERLNVYAIGWTASLPPIAVMPTIEKVAEK
;
A
#
# COMPACT_ATOMS: atom_id res chain seq x y z
N MET A 1 51.92 -38.38 54.00
CA MET A 1 50.65 -38.93 54.53
C MET A 1 49.60 -37.82 54.50
N PHE A 2 48.32 -38.17 54.38
CA PHE A 2 47.12 -37.32 54.20
C PHE A 2 46.65 -37.09 52.75
N SER A 3 46.10 -38.16 52.21
CA SER A 3 45.13 -38.19 51.11
C SER A 3 43.85 -37.43 51.49
N LYS A 4 43.36 -36.53 50.61
CA LYS A 4 41.96 -36.08 50.64
C LYS A 4 41.24 -36.58 49.39
N LYS A 5 40.30 -37.51 49.60
CA LYS A 5 39.34 -37.98 48.59
C LYS A 5 38.20 -36.96 48.52
N GLN A 6 38.02 -36.28 47.39
CA GLN A 6 36.80 -35.50 47.14
C GLN A 6 35.83 -36.35 46.32
N LYS A 7 34.70 -36.66 46.96
CA LYS A 7 33.59 -37.47 46.47
C LYS A 7 32.75 -36.61 45.52
N LEU A 8 32.84 -36.88 44.23
CA LEU A 8 31.98 -36.27 43.21
C LEU A 8 30.58 -36.89 43.35
N VAL A 9 29.60 -36.11 43.84
CA VAL A 9 28.19 -36.51 43.89
C VAL A 9 27.49 -35.86 42.71
N THR A 10 27.43 -36.58 41.59
CA THR A 10 26.68 -36.18 40.40
C THR A 10 25.20 -36.46 40.64
N LYS A 11 24.41 -35.42 40.91
CA LYS A 11 22.94 -35.49 40.83
C LYS A 11 22.52 -35.27 39.38
N VAL A 12 22.18 -36.34 38.68
CA VAL A 12 21.51 -36.26 37.36
C VAL A 12 20.01 -36.22 37.62
N THR A 13 19.42 -35.02 37.56
CA THR A 13 17.97 -34.88 37.52
C THR A 13 17.54 -34.94 36.06
N ALA A 14 17.09 -36.11 35.60
CA ALA A 14 16.52 -36.28 34.27
C ALA A 14 15.11 -35.66 34.25
N LEU A 15 14.92 -34.62 33.43
CA LEU A 15 13.61 -34.05 33.14
C LEU A 15 13.09 -34.69 31.85
N THR A 16 12.20 -35.68 31.97
CA THR A 16 11.53 -36.30 30.82
C THR A 16 10.30 -35.47 30.43
N LEU A 17 10.41 -34.69 29.35
CA LEU A 17 9.27 -34.03 28.73
C LEU A 17 8.61 -35.01 27.76
N GLY A 18 7.45 -35.54 28.17
CA GLY A 18 6.63 -36.41 27.34
C GLY A 18 5.93 -35.63 26.24
N CYS A 19 6.40 -35.78 25.00
CA CYS A 19 5.67 -35.38 23.79
C CYS A 19 5.04 -36.63 23.17
N GLY A 20 3.84 -36.97 23.60
CA GLY A 20 3.01 -37.98 22.93
C GLY A 20 2.40 -37.39 21.65
N PHE A 21 3.12 -37.47 20.53
CA PHE A 21 2.54 -37.24 19.20
C PHE A 21 2.11 -38.58 18.62
N THR A 22 0.82 -38.92 18.74
CA THR A 22 0.23 -40.03 17.99
C THR A 22 -0.13 -39.53 16.59
N LEU A 23 0.73 -39.81 15.61
CA LEU A 23 0.42 -39.65 14.19
C LEU A 23 -0.53 -40.77 13.75
N GLY A 24 -1.83 -40.56 13.97
CA GLY A 24 -2.89 -41.33 13.35
C GLY A 24 -3.09 -40.84 11.91
N LEU A 25 -2.60 -41.61 10.95
CA LEU A 25 -2.82 -41.36 9.53
C LEU A 25 -4.26 -41.72 9.15
N THR A 26 -5.11 -40.70 9.06
CA THR A 26 -6.31 -40.72 8.20
C THR A 26 -6.30 -39.45 7.36
N PRO A 27 -6.07 -39.52 6.04
CA PRO A 27 -6.26 -38.36 5.19
C PRO A 27 -7.77 -38.13 5.03
N ALA A 28 -8.32 -37.16 5.76
CA ALA A 28 -9.60 -36.59 5.39
C ALA A 28 -9.36 -35.65 4.21
N PHE A 29 -9.70 -36.09 3.00
CA PHE A 29 -9.79 -35.21 1.86
C PHE A 29 -10.88 -34.17 2.18
N ALA A 30 -10.47 -32.92 2.38
CA ALA A 30 -11.38 -31.79 2.45
C ALA A 30 -11.95 -31.59 1.04
N ASP A 31 -13.21 -31.99 0.88
CA ASP A 31 -14.09 -31.66 -0.24
C ASP A 31 -13.98 -30.16 -0.55
N SER A 32 -13.40 -29.80 -1.70
CA SER A 32 -13.40 -28.42 -2.16
C SER A 32 -14.80 -28.09 -2.65
N LYS A 33 -15.70 -27.73 -1.74
CA LYS A 33 -16.88 -26.97 -2.12
C LYS A 33 -16.38 -25.70 -2.79
N THR A 34 -16.69 -25.57 -4.07
CA THR A 34 -16.66 -24.31 -4.80
C THR A 34 -17.68 -23.37 -4.14
N GLU A 35 -17.32 -22.80 -3.00
CA GLU A 35 -17.88 -21.54 -2.58
C GLU A 35 -17.31 -20.50 -3.55
N THR A 36 -18.16 -20.10 -4.50
CA THR A 36 -18.10 -18.77 -5.08
C THR A 36 -18.09 -17.78 -3.92
N LYS A 37 -16.89 -17.46 -3.44
CA LYS A 37 -16.65 -16.25 -2.65
C LYS A 37 -17.10 -15.12 -3.55
N ASN A 38 -18.26 -14.55 -3.21
CA ASN A 38 -18.57 -13.19 -3.61
C ASN A 38 -17.36 -12.37 -3.16
N TYR A 39 -16.52 -11.97 -4.11
CA TYR A 39 -15.55 -10.92 -3.91
C TYR A 39 -16.40 -9.67 -3.65
N GLU A 40 -16.75 -9.42 -2.38
CA GLU A 40 -17.06 -8.06 -2.00
C GLU A 40 -15.83 -7.23 -2.41
N PRO A 41 -16.02 -6.15 -3.19
CA PRO A 41 -14.90 -5.32 -3.57
C PRO A 41 -14.24 -4.82 -2.30
N SER A 42 -12.99 -5.24 -2.05
CA SER A 42 -12.15 -4.73 -0.97
C SER A 42 -11.82 -3.24 -1.12
N SER A 43 -12.48 -2.53 -2.04
CA SER A 43 -12.33 -1.11 -2.31
C SER A 43 -12.92 -0.22 -1.21
N SER A 44 -13.93 -0.70 -0.47
CA SER A 44 -14.61 0.15 0.54
C SER A 44 -13.73 0.41 1.77
N ILE A 45 -13.07 -0.62 2.30
CA ILE A 45 -12.19 -0.52 3.48
C ILE A 45 -10.92 0.26 3.14
N GLN A 46 -10.33 0.04 1.96
CA GLN A 46 -9.11 0.73 1.55
C GLN A 46 -9.34 2.24 1.36
N LYS A 47 -10.52 2.64 0.85
CA LYS A 47 -10.90 4.05 0.70
C LYS A 47 -11.09 4.80 2.03
N GLN A 48 -11.47 4.12 3.12
CA GLN A 48 -11.73 4.79 4.41
C GLN A 48 -10.46 5.38 5.07
N ASN A 49 -9.27 4.85 4.75
CA ASN A 49 -7.99 5.35 5.27
C ASN A 49 -7.18 6.15 4.22
N GLN A 50 -7.76 6.43 3.05
CA GLN A 50 -7.10 7.18 1.99
C GLN A 50 -7.45 8.67 2.06
N THR A 51 -6.44 9.53 1.94
CA THR A 51 -6.59 10.96 1.74
C THR A 51 -6.96 11.24 0.28
N LEU A 52 -7.96 12.09 0.08
CA LEU A 52 -8.43 12.49 -1.23
C LEU A 52 -7.70 13.76 -1.70
N PHE A 53 -7.18 13.70 -2.93
CA PHE A 53 -6.68 14.85 -3.68
C PHE A 53 -7.44 14.96 -5.00
N ILE A 54 -8.01 16.12 -5.29
CA ILE A 54 -8.78 16.37 -6.51
C ILE A 54 -8.01 17.39 -7.33
N GLY A 55 -7.90 17.16 -8.64
CA GLY A 55 -7.28 18.15 -9.50
C GLY A 55 -7.30 17.77 -10.97
N TYR A 56 -6.62 18.57 -11.77
CA TYR A 56 -6.49 18.39 -13.21
C TYR A 56 -5.09 17.91 -13.58
N VAL A 57 -5.00 17.02 -14.56
CA VAL A 57 -3.71 16.54 -15.06
C VAL A 57 -2.99 17.65 -15.82
N ILE A 58 -1.77 17.99 -15.42
CA ILE A 58 -0.93 18.99 -16.10
C ILE A 58 0.31 18.37 -16.77
N SER A 59 0.70 17.15 -16.40
CA SER A 59 1.76 16.41 -17.09
C SER A 59 1.48 14.92 -17.04
N VAL A 60 1.88 14.22 -18.11
CA VAL A 60 1.75 12.77 -18.27
C VAL A 60 3.09 12.21 -18.73
N ASP A 61 3.74 11.44 -17.85
CA ASP A 61 4.94 10.66 -18.15
C ASP A 61 4.59 9.17 -18.19
N SER A 62 5.56 8.32 -18.55
CA SER A 62 5.35 6.86 -18.58
C SER A 62 5.02 6.24 -17.22
N ASN A 63 5.52 6.84 -16.13
CA ASN A 63 5.45 6.28 -14.78
C ASN A 63 4.64 7.17 -13.82
N TYR A 64 4.37 8.42 -14.19
CA TYR A 64 3.78 9.40 -13.31
C TYR A 64 2.83 10.35 -14.04
N LEU A 65 1.81 10.79 -13.33
CA LEU A 65 1.03 11.96 -13.64
C LEU A 65 1.41 13.08 -12.70
N VAL A 66 1.21 14.32 -13.15
CA VAL A 66 1.22 15.48 -12.28
C VAL A 66 -0.18 16.07 -12.26
N VAL A 67 -0.78 16.14 -11.09
CA VAL A 67 -2.14 16.63 -10.88
C VAL A 67 -2.08 17.92 -10.08
N ALA A 68 -2.76 18.96 -10.56
CA ALA A 68 -2.84 20.27 -9.93
C ALA A 68 -4.23 20.50 -9.33
N ASP A 69 -4.27 20.86 -8.05
CA ASP A 69 -5.48 21.30 -7.36
C ASP A 69 -5.77 22.77 -7.72
N THR A 70 -6.50 22.95 -8.81
CA THR A 70 -6.96 24.25 -9.30
C THR A 70 -8.47 24.24 -9.45
N SER A 71 -9.06 25.43 -9.54
CA SER A 71 -10.52 25.54 -9.68
C SER A 71 -10.98 25.16 -11.08
N THR A 72 -10.19 25.52 -12.10
CA THR A 72 -10.51 25.28 -13.51
C THR A 72 -9.40 24.54 -14.23
N LYS A 73 -9.80 23.86 -15.32
CA LYS A 73 -8.88 23.20 -16.25
C LYS A 73 -7.89 24.18 -16.87
N ASP A 74 -8.35 25.34 -17.33
CA ASP A 74 -7.48 26.33 -17.97
C ASP A 74 -6.43 26.89 -17.01
N GLU A 75 -6.81 27.10 -15.75
CA GLU A 75 -5.86 27.49 -14.70
C GLU A 75 -4.80 26.40 -14.50
N ALA A 76 -5.20 25.13 -14.38
CA ALA A 76 -4.25 24.02 -14.29
C ALA A 76 -3.30 23.97 -15.49
N LEU A 77 -3.83 24.08 -16.71
CA LEU A 77 -3.04 24.02 -17.93
C LEU A 77 -2.06 25.21 -18.06
N SER A 78 -2.31 26.34 -17.40
CA SER A 78 -1.37 27.47 -17.36
C SER A 78 -0.10 27.18 -16.57
N TYR A 79 -0.15 26.25 -15.61
CA TYR A 79 0.98 25.87 -14.75
C TYR A 79 1.85 24.72 -15.31
N GLN A 80 1.63 24.29 -16.56
CA GLN A 80 2.43 23.22 -17.19
C GLN A 80 3.92 23.56 -17.24
N SER A 81 4.25 24.82 -17.58
CA SER A 81 5.63 25.27 -17.73
C SER A 81 6.26 25.72 -16.41
N ASP A 82 5.46 26.27 -15.49
CA ASP A 82 5.91 26.74 -14.19
C ASP A 82 4.93 26.30 -13.09
N TRP A 83 5.26 25.19 -12.45
CA TRP A 83 4.47 24.58 -11.38
C TRP A 83 5.01 24.92 -9.99
N TRP A 84 6.04 25.74 -9.87
CA TRP A 84 6.69 26.02 -8.58
C TRP A 84 5.75 26.70 -7.58
N LYS A 85 4.87 27.58 -8.08
CA LYS A 85 3.80 28.17 -7.27
C LYS A 85 2.90 27.11 -6.65
N LEU A 86 2.49 26.10 -7.43
CA LEU A 86 1.66 25.00 -6.93
C LEU A 86 2.36 24.17 -5.87
N VAL A 87 3.69 23.98 -5.97
CA VAL A 87 4.49 23.32 -4.93
C VAL A 87 4.46 24.11 -3.64
N SER A 88 4.71 25.43 -3.73
CA SER A 88 4.75 26.29 -2.55
C SER A 88 3.41 26.38 -1.83
N GLU A 89 2.31 26.23 -2.56
CA GLU A 89 0.94 26.24 -2.03
C GLU A 89 0.43 24.84 -1.66
N ASN A 90 1.24 23.79 -1.83
CA ASN A 90 0.84 22.38 -1.64
C ASN A 90 -0.41 21.98 -2.46
N LYS A 91 -0.51 22.51 -3.69
CA LYS A 91 -1.59 22.28 -4.66
C LYS A 91 -1.19 21.38 -5.82
N ILE A 92 -0.13 20.59 -5.64
CA ILE A 92 0.38 19.70 -6.66
C ILE A 92 0.69 18.34 -6.07
N LEU A 93 0.37 17.31 -6.83
CA LEU A 93 0.64 15.94 -6.44
C LEU A 93 1.15 15.16 -7.64
N ARG A 94 2.29 14.49 -7.46
CA ARG A 94 2.79 13.53 -8.43
C ARG A 94 2.21 12.16 -8.11
N VAL A 95 1.59 11.53 -9.10
CA VAL A 95 0.82 10.29 -8.90
C VAL A 95 1.47 9.19 -9.72
N PRO A 96 2.02 8.12 -9.11
CA PRO A 96 2.51 6.98 -9.88
C PRO A 96 1.36 6.28 -10.62
N ILE A 97 1.61 5.88 -11.86
CA ILE A 97 0.66 5.16 -12.71
C ILE A 97 1.21 3.80 -13.13
N SER A 98 0.29 2.86 -13.40
CA SER A 98 0.62 1.55 -13.93
C SER A 98 0.49 1.56 -15.45
N ASN A 99 1.35 0.80 -16.13
CA ASN A 99 1.31 0.66 -17.59
C ASN A 99 -0.07 0.14 -18.04
N GLY A 100 -0.78 0.92 -18.86
CA GLY A 100 -2.05 0.53 -19.47
C GLY A 100 -3.17 1.56 -19.34
N GLU A 101 -3.06 2.50 -18.40
CA GLU A 101 -4.06 3.56 -18.24
C GLU A 101 -3.73 4.77 -19.13
N ASN A 102 -4.71 5.21 -19.93
CA ASN A 102 -4.57 6.39 -20.79
C ASN A 102 -5.11 7.61 -20.04
N TYR A 103 -4.25 8.58 -19.77
CA TYR A 103 -4.61 9.86 -19.15
C TYR A 103 -4.38 10.99 -20.13
N THR A 104 -5.28 11.96 -20.13
CA THR A 104 -5.19 13.13 -21.00
C THR A 104 -4.92 14.41 -20.22
N LEU A 105 -4.25 15.37 -20.85
CA LEU A 105 -3.99 16.67 -20.24
C LEU A 105 -5.31 17.41 -19.96
N GLY A 106 -5.40 17.97 -18.77
CA GLY A 106 -6.55 18.69 -18.24
C GLY A 106 -7.73 17.79 -17.89
N GLU A 107 -7.54 16.47 -17.81
CA GLU A 107 -8.53 15.55 -17.28
C GLU A 107 -8.66 15.75 -15.76
N ARG A 108 -9.90 15.76 -15.25
CA ARG A 108 -10.15 15.89 -13.81
C ARG A 108 -10.11 14.52 -13.14
N LEU A 109 -9.25 14.39 -12.14
CA LEU A 109 -9.03 13.13 -11.42
C LEU A 109 -9.30 13.29 -9.93
N ASN A 110 -9.87 12.24 -9.34
CA ASN A 110 -9.88 12.02 -7.91
C ASN A 110 -8.79 11.00 -7.57
N VAL A 111 -7.83 11.41 -6.75
CA VAL A 111 -6.69 10.58 -6.35
C VAL A 111 -6.83 10.26 -4.87
N TYR A 112 -7.04 8.98 -4.57
CA TYR A 112 -7.13 8.47 -3.20
C TYR A 112 -5.80 7.82 -2.84
N ALA A 113 -5.06 8.33 -1.86
CA ALA A 113 -3.77 7.76 -1.48
C ALA A 113 -3.66 7.59 0.03
N ILE A 114 -2.82 6.68 0.50
CA ILE A 114 -2.60 6.50 1.95
C ILE A 114 -1.88 7.73 2.55
N GLY A 115 -1.17 8.48 1.72
CA GLY A 115 -0.54 9.75 2.06
C GLY A 115 0.39 10.19 0.95
N TRP A 116 1.28 11.13 1.26
CA TRP A 116 2.23 11.72 0.32
C TRP A 116 3.64 11.70 0.91
N THR A 117 4.65 11.64 0.04
CA THR A 117 6.05 11.75 0.45
C THR A 117 6.43 13.20 0.80
N ALA A 118 7.40 13.36 1.69
CA ALA A 118 8.03 14.65 2.00
C ALA A 118 9.05 15.03 0.91
N SER A 119 8.59 15.16 -0.33
CA SER A 119 9.38 15.58 -1.50
C SER A 119 8.74 16.79 -2.18
N LEU A 120 9.48 17.42 -3.10
CA LEU A 120 8.98 18.54 -3.90
C LEU A 120 9.09 18.16 -5.40
N PRO A 121 7.97 17.92 -6.10
CA PRO A 121 6.60 17.85 -5.58
C PRO A 121 6.35 16.60 -4.71
N PRO A 122 5.33 16.59 -3.83
CA PRO A 122 4.91 15.41 -3.09
C PRO A 122 4.50 14.27 -4.04
N ILE A 123 4.76 13.03 -3.65
CA ILE A 123 4.40 11.83 -4.43
C ILE A 123 3.36 11.02 -3.66
N ALA A 124 2.27 10.65 -4.33
CA ALA A 124 1.20 9.84 -3.76
C ALA A 124 1.67 8.40 -3.46
N VAL A 125 1.34 7.90 -2.27
CA VAL A 125 1.68 6.54 -1.84
C VAL A 125 0.48 5.62 -2.04
N MET A 126 0.65 4.59 -2.87
CA MET A 126 -0.38 3.62 -3.24
C MET A 126 -1.70 4.30 -3.68
N PRO A 127 -1.65 5.15 -4.73
CA PRO A 127 -2.84 5.86 -5.17
C PRO A 127 -3.83 4.93 -5.88
N THR A 128 -5.11 5.20 -5.67
CA THR A 128 -6.23 4.76 -6.48
C THR A 128 -6.76 5.97 -7.24
N ILE A 129 -6.79 5.90 -8.57
CA ILE A 129 -7.17 7.03 -9.43
C ILE A 129 -8.57 6.77 -9.99
N GLU A 130 -9.45 7.76 -9.88
CA GLU A 130 -10.78 7.74 -10.47
C GLU A 130 -10.95 8.93 -11.42
N LYS A 131 -11.37 8.64 -12.65
CA LYS A 131 -11.66 9.67 -13.66
C LYS A 131 -13.03 10.28 -13.39
N VAL A 132 -13.10 11.60 -13.34
CA VAL A 132 -14.37 12.31 -13.22
C VAL A 132 -14.83 12.66 -14.62
N ALA A 133 -15.90 12.02 -15.09
CA ALA A 133 -16.53 12.40 -16.34
C ALA A 133 -17.10 13.82 -16.21
N GLU A 134 -16.60 14.77 -16.99
CA GLU A 134 -17.29 16.04 -17.22
C GLU A 134 -18.60 15.75 -17.95
N LYS A 135 -19.70 16.22 -17.36
CA LYS A 135 -21.06 16.10 -17.91
C LYS A 135 -21.39 17.31 -18.77
#